data_AF-A0A536DA66-F1
#
_entry.id   AF-A0A536DA66-F1
#
_cell.length_a   1.000
_cell.length_b   1.000
_cell.length_c   1.000
_cell.angle_alpha   90.00
_cell.angle_beta   90.00
_cell.angle_gamma   90.00
#
_symmetry.space_group_name_H-M   'P 1'
#
loop_
_entity.id
_entity.type
_entity.pdbx_description
1 polymer ?
#
loop_
_entity_poly.entity_id
_entity_poly.type
_entity_poly.pdbx_seq_one_letter_code
_entity_poly.pdbx_strand_id
1 'polypeptide(L)'
;MLVNVGTTYELDTPALLVVLNVMERNIERMARRFRAAGVGWRPHTKGLKVPQIAARLLEAGAFGVTCAKVGEAEVMANAGIRDILIANQVVGEQKIARLLSLLPRADVIVAVDSPENVDALDRAARERDVRLRVVVEVNTGMDRAGVEPGEASIELSRYVEQKPGLHYAGLMGWEGHTVKIADPAEKRMAVRKAVGLLTATADDCRAAGLPVEIVSCGGTGTYLITSGLSGVTEVQAGGGILCDVVYREQMQVEHEFAATILATVTSRPTPCRIICDAGKKAMSSDAAVPRPLVEGAVKSVRLSAEHAAIELEEPRSHVADPRPRQVPLTADARLSSSSRGPAAGSRRRRHASVTPASYGRHASHSRRGERHVSVMRASRQPQPPGRASRQRHASVMRASRQPQTAGASVTSASRQRHAGVTAASCKRHADTPFLPSAASRARA
;
A
#
# COMPACT_ATOMS: atom_id res chain seq x y z
N MET A 1 14.78 7.76 10.73
CA MET A 1 16.06 8.47 10.52
C MET A 1 16.83 7.69 9.45
N LEU A 2 17.40 8.36 8.44
CA LEU A 2 18.37 7.71 7.55
C LEU A 2 19.73 7.69 8.27
N VAL A 3 20.46 6.58 8.19
CA VAL A 3 21.74 6.42 8.90
C VAL A 3 22.79 5.98 7.89
N ASN A 4 23.91 6.72 7.85
CA ASN A 4 25.12 6.26 7.18
C ASN A 4 25.80 5.25 8.10
N VAL A 5 26.11 4.07 7.57
CA VAL A 5 26.50 2.87 8.34
C VAL A 5 27.92 2.38 8.01
N GLY A 6 28.69 3.13 7.22
CA GLY A 6 30.03 2.71 6.78
C GLY A 6 29.96 1.75 5.59
N THR A 7 30.71 0.65 5.65
CA THR A 7 30.66 -0.39 4.62
C THR A 7 29.32 -1.13 4.64
N THR A 8 28.89 -1.67 3.50
CA THR A 8 27.78 -2.65 3.50
C THR A 8 28.14 -3.92 4.26
N TYR A 9 29.43 -4.27 4.29
CA TYR A 9 29.96 -5.51 4.84
C TYR A 9 29.88 -5.64 6.37
N GLU A 10 29.63 -4.55 7.09
CA GLU A 10 29.41 -4.54 8.55
C GLU A 10 27.92 -4.71 8.95
N LEU A 11 27.03 -4.88 7.97
CA LEU A 11 25.60 -5.05 8.21
C LEU A 11 25.21 -6.53 8.42
N ASP A 12 24.45 -6.74 9.49
CA ASP A 12 23.65 -7.94 9.73
C ASP A 12 22.57 -8.12 8.64
N THR A 13 22.26 -9.36 8.28
CA THR A 13 21.43 -9.73 7.13
C THR A 13 20.24 -10.62 7.51
N PRO A 14 19.14 -10.63 6.73
CA PRO A 14 18.90 -9.85 5.51
C PRO A 14 18.51 -8.39 5.78
N ALA A 15 19.03 -7.45 4.96
CA ALA A 15 18.82 -6.01 5.15
C ALA A 15 18.38 -5.29 3.86
N LEU A 16 17.39 -4.39 3.96
CA LEU A 16 16.99 -3.52 2.86
C LEU A 16 17.96 -2.33 2.72
N LEU A 17 18.62 -2.24 1.57
CA LEU A 17 19.48 -1.12 1.18
C LEU A 17 18.73 -0.17 0.26
N VAL A 18 18.98 1.13 0.42
CA VAL A 18 18.56 2.16 -0.54
C VAL A 18 19.79 2.95 -0.97
N VAL A 19 20.21 2.75 -2.23
CA VAL A 19 21.38 3.39 -2.82
C VAL A 19 21.02 4.85 -3.15
N LEU A 20 21.28 5.77 -2.21
CA LEU A 20 20.74 7.13 -2.24
C LEU A 20 21.02 7.88 -3.55
N ASN A 21 22.25 7.86 -4.06
CA ASN A 21 22.58 8.58 -5.29
C ASN A 21 21.88 8.00 -6.54
N VAL A 22 21.46 6.74 -6.51
CA VAL A 22 20.63 6.12 -7.56
C VAL A 22 19.18 6.58 -7.41
N MET A 23 18.65 6.57 -6.18
CA MET A 23 17.31 7.08 -5.88
C MET A 23 17.18 8.56 -6.26
N GLU A 24 18.18 9.39 -5.93
CA GLU A 24 18.23 10.82 -6.24
C GLU A 24 18.25 11.07 -7.77
N ARG A 25 18.97 10.26 -8.56
CA ARG A 25 18.90 10.31 -10.03
C ARG A 25 17.53 9.91 -10.58
N ASN A 26 16.89 8.88 -10.01
CA ASN A 26 15.54 8.49 -10.40
C ASN A 26 14.49 9.55 -10.02
N ILE A 27 14.64 10.22 -8.87
CA ILE A 27 13.80 11.35 -8.42
C ILE A 27 13.91 12.51 -9.42
N GLU A 28 15.13 12.94 -9.74
CA GLU A 28 15.37 14.02 -10.70
C GLU A 28 14.85 13.68 -12.11
N ARG A 29 15.02 12.44 -12.58
CA ARG A 29 14.43 11.97 -13.85
C ARG A 29 12.89 12.16 -13.87
N MET A 30 12.22 11.84 -12.77
CA MET A 30 10.76 12.02 -12.65
C MET A 30 10.37 13.49 -12.55
N ALA A 31 10.98 14.23 -11.62
CA ALA A 31 10.71 15.65 -11.39
C ALA A 31 10.89 16.49 -12.67
N ARG A 32 11.94 16.21 -13.45
CA ARG A 32 12.19 16.85 -14.75
C ARG A 32 11.11 16.55 -15.77
N ARG A 33 10.60 15.31 -15.85
CA ARG A 33 9.53 14.93 -16.80
C ARG A 33 8.22 15.67 -16.52
N PHE A 34 7.85 15.82 -15.24
CA PHE A 34 6.63 16.52 -14.84
C PHE A 34 6.76 18.03 -15.02
N ARG A 35 7.90 18.62 -14.59
CA ARG A 35 8.22 20.04 -14.80
C ARG A 35 8.21 20.43 -16.28
N ALA A 36 8.78 19.59 -17.15
CA ALA A 36 8.77 19.80 -18.60
C ALA A 36 7.40 19.53 -19.27
N ALA A 37 6.44 18.96 -18.56
CA ALA A 37 5.05 18.79 -19.00
C ALA A 37 4.10 19.89 -18.50
N GLY A 38 4.49 20.65 -17.46
CA GLY A 38 3.59 21.57 -16.78
C GLY A 38 2.53 20.90 -15.89
N VAL A 39 2.64 19.59 -15.63
CA VAL A 39 1.68 18.82 -14.82
C VAL A 39 2.17 18.66 -13.38
N GLY A 40 1.24 18.62 -12.42
CA GLY A 40 1.54 18.39 -11.01
C GLY A 40 2.08 16.99 -10.74
N TRP A 41 2.93 16.85 -9.71
CA TRP A 41 3.43 15.56 -9.24
C TRP A 41 3.02 15.29 -7.79
N ARG A 42 2.25 14.20 -7.58
CA ARG A 42 1.76 13.74 -6.27
C ARG A 42 2.16 12.28 -6.00
N PRO A 43 3.45 11.99 -5.81
CA PRO A 43 3.99 10.63 -5.81
C PRO A 43 3.33 9.69 -4.79
N HIS A 44 2.97 8.50 -5.25
CA HIS A 44 2.30 7.50 -4.44
C HIS A 44 3.27 6.71 -3.57
N THR A 45 3.20 6.93 -2.26
CA THR A 45 4.14 6.44 -1.25
C THR A 45 3.91 5.00 -0.80
N LYS A 46 2.93 4.27 -1.37
CA LYS A 46 2.57 2.90 -0.94
C LYS A 46 3.69 1.86 -1.06
N GLY A 47 4.65 2.06 -1.97
CA GLY A 47 5.85 1.22 -2.08
C GLY A 47 7.00 1.68 -1.17
N LEU A 48 6.89 2.86 -0.57
CA LEU A 48 7.94 3.51 0.20
C LEU A 48 7.64 3.45 1.70
N LYS A 49 6.54 4.10 2.11
CA LYS A 49 6.11 4.31 3.51
C LYS A 49 7.17 4.98 4.41
N VAL A 50 8.14 5.69 3.81
CA VAL A 50 9.21 6.44 4.50
C VAL A 50 9.01 7.95 4.35
N PRO A 51 8.67 8.69 5.43
CA PRO A 51 8.53 10.14 5.35
C PRO A 51 9.82 10.87 4.94
N GLN A 52 11.00 10.36 5.32
CA GLN A 52 12.29 10.93 4.90
C GLN A 52 12.58 10.75 3.41
N ILE A 53 11.93 9.82 2.72
CA ILE A 53 11.98 9.73 1.25
C ILE A 53 10.94 10.68 0.66
N ALA A 54 9.72 10.73 1.21
CA ALA A 54 8.67 11.64 0.76
C ALA A 54 9.10 13.12 0.81
N ALA A 55 9.79 13.55 1.87
CA ALA A 55 10.38 14.89 1.97
C ALA A 55 11.28 15.23 0.77
N ARG A 56 12.14 14.30 0.34
CA ARG A 56 13.02 14.45 -0.83
C ARG A 56 12.28 14.51 -2.16
N LEU A 57 11.03 14.04 -2.22
CA LEU A 57 10.17 14.22 -3.40
C LEU A 57 9.59 15.64 -3.43
N LEU A 58 9.20 16.16 -2.26
CA LEU A 58 8.74 17.54 -2.12
C LEU A 58 9.86 18.54 -2.45
N GLU A 59 11.07 18.30 -1.93
CA GLU A 59 12.30 19.05 -2.26
C GLU A 59 12.59 19.06 -3.78
N ALA A 60 12.27 17.98 -4.50
CA ALA A 60 12.43 17.88 -5.95
C ALA A 60 11.30 18.55 -6.77
N GLY A 61 10.21 18.99 -6.13
CA GLY A 61 9.08 19.67 -6.77
C GLY A 61 7.78 18.86 -6.83
N ALA A 62 7.63 17.78 -6.07
CA ALA A 62 6.29 17.29 -5.73
C ALA A 62 5.60 18.27 -4.77
N PHE A 63 4.27 18.39 -4.85
CA PHE A 63 3.51 19.34 -4.00
C PHE A 63 2.74 18.66 -2.86
N GLY A 64 2.50 17.35 -2.99
CA GLY A 64 1.85 16.51 -1.98
C GLY A 64 2.23 15.04 -2.16
N VAL A 65 1.54 14.14 -1.45
CA VAL A 65 1.75 12.69 -1.56
C VAL A 65 0.44 11.92 -1.78
N THR A 66 0.53 10.75 -2.39
CA THR A 66 -0.60 9.82 -2.51
C THR A 66 -0.41 8.60 -1.60
N CYS A 67 -1.37 8.31 -0.73
CA CYS A 67 -1.40 7.19 0.21
C CYS A 67 -2.46 6.16 -0.18
N ALA A 68 -2.27 4.88 0.16
CA ALA A 68 -3.22 3.82 -0.19
C ALA A 68 -4.28 3.57 0.91
N LYS A 69 -4.01 3.99 2.15
CA LYS A 69 -4.90 3.84 3.31
C LYS A 69 -4.66 4.97 4.33
N VAL A 70 -5.66 5.22 5.18
CA VAL A 70 -5.60 6.21 6.29
C VAL A 70 -4.36 6.05 7.17
N GLY A 71 -3.92 4.82 7.47
CA GLY A 71 -2.72 4.57 8.28
C GLY A 71 -1.40 4.97 7.62
N GLU A 72 -1.36 5.15 6.29
CA GLU A 72 -0.21 5.73 5.58
C GLU A 72 -0.29 7.27 5.63
N ALA A 73 -1.49 7.83 5.46
CA ALA A 73 -1.73 9.26 5.60
C ALA A 73 -1.40 9.78 7.02
N GLU A 74 -1.77 9.03 8.07
CA GLU A 74 -1.37 9.30 9.46
C GLU A 74 0.16 9.41 9.63
N VAL A 75 0.93 8.54 8.98
CA VAL A 75 2.40 8.53 9.08
C VAL A 75 3.02 9.72 8.34
N MET A 76 2.44 10.15 7.21
CA MET A 76 2.90 11.32 6.45
C MET A 76 2.50 12.64 7.14
N ALA A 77 1.25 12.75 7.61
CA ALA A 77 0.74 13.92 8.34
C ALA A 77 1.49 14.17 9.66
N ASN A 78 1.80 13.11 10.42
CA ASN A 78 2.61 13.22 11.63
C ASN A 78 4.11 13.51 11.36
N ALA A 79 4.54 13.48 10.09
CA ALA A 79 5.85 13.95 9.65
C ALA A 79 5.81 15.37 9.04
N GLY A 80 4.67 16.07 9.13
CA GLY A 80 4.50 17.45 8.65
C GLY A 80 4.10 17.59 7.18
N ILE A 81 3.90 16.48 6.45
CA ILE A 81 3.43 16.53 5.06
C ILE A 81 1.94 16.87 5.08
N ARG A 82 1.57 18.02 4.49
CA ARG A 82 0.21 18.56 4.59
C ARG A 82 -0.72 18.05 3.50
N ASP A 83 -0.37 18.14 2.23
CA ASP A 83 -1.27 17.76 1.12
C ASP A 83 -1.19 16.25 0.83
N ILE A 84 -2.29 15.53 1.09
CA ILE A 84 -2.35 14.06 1.03
C ILE A 84 -3.62 13.59 0.29
N LEU A 85 -3.44 12.92 -0.85
CA LEU A 85 -4.53 12.16 -1.49
C LEU A 85 -4.54 10.74 -0.93
N ILE A 86 -5.71 10.26 -0.49
CA ILE A 86 -5.96 8.83 -0.30
C ILE A 86 -6.66 8.31 -1.57
N ALA A 87 -5.89 7.70 -2.46
CA ALA A 87 -6.35 7.08 -3.70
C ALA A 87 -7.02 5.72 -3.42
N ASN A 88 -8.04 5.73 -2.56
CA ASN A 88 -8.80 4.60 -2.07
C ASN A 88 -10.03 5.06 -1.27
N GLN A 89 -11.12 4.32 -1.36
CA GLN A 89 -12.35 4.51 -0.60
C GLN A 89 -12.11 4.26 0.90
N VAL A 90 -12.67 5.12 1.76
CA VAL A 90 -12.52 5.02 3.22
C VAL A 90 -13.85 4.62 3.84
N VAL A 91 -14.18 3.33 3.70
CA VAL A 91 -15.46 2.76 4.17
C VAL A 91 -15.39 2.37 5.65
N GLY A 92 -16.41 2.75 6.42
CA GLY A 92 -16.67 2.30 7.79
C GLY A 92 -16.13 3.21 8.89
N GLU A 93 -16.97 3.44 9.90
CA GLU A 93 -16.88 4.55 10.86
C GLU A 93 -15.51 4.73 11.52
N GLN A 94 -14.88 3.65 12.01
CA GLN A 94 -13.55 3.72 12.64
C GLN A 94 -12.44 4.24 11.71
N LYS A 95 -12.58 4.08 10.38
CA LYS A 95 -11.62 4.59 9.40
C LYS A 95 -11.90 6.05 9.06
N ILE A 96 -13.17 6.41 8.91
CA ILE A 96 -13.65 7.78 8.68
C ILE A 96 -13.30 8.67 9.88
N ALA A 97 -13.55 8.21 11.10
CA ALA A 97 -13.21 8.88 12.34
C ALA A 97 -11.70 9.17 12.49
N ARG A 98 -10.84 8.34 11.89
CA ARG A 98 -9.38 8.54 11.83
C ARG A 98 -9.00 9.51 10.72
N LEU A 99 -9.55 9.34 9.51
CA LEU A 99 -9.38 10.28 8.39
C LEU A 99 -9.67 11.73 8.81
N LEU A 100 -10.84 11.97 9.39
CA LEU A 100 -11.27 13.30 9.82
C LEU A 100 -10.42 13.87 10.97
N SER A 101 -9.66 13.04 11.71
CA SER A 101 -8.71 13.52 12.74
C SER A 101 -7.39 14.05 12.18
N LEU A 102 -7.17 13.92 10.86
CA LEU A 102 -6.02 14.48 10.15
C LEU A 102 -6.23 15.94 9.72
N LEU A 103 -7.49 16.35 9.46
CA LEU A 103 -7.81 17.68 8.92
C LEU A 103 -7.22 18.88 9.71
N PRO A 104 -7.10 18.85 11.06
CA PRO A 104 -6.42 19.92 11.81
C PRO A 104 -4.91 20.05 11.57
N ARG A 105 -4.26 19.12 10.84
CA ARG A 105 -2.80 19.12 10.59
C ARG A 105 -2.40 18.86 9.13
N ALA A 106 -3.29 18.33 8.30
CA ALA A 106 -3.07 17.98 6.91
C ALA A 106 -4.33 18.28 6.08
N ASP A 107 -4.16 18.74 4.85
CA ASP A 107 -5.25 18.78 3.88
C ASP A 107 -5.35 17.40 3.23
N VAL A 108 -6.45 16.69 3.49
CA VAL A 108 -6.60 15.29 3.10
C VAL A 108 -7.78 15.13 2.15
N ILE A 109 -7.47 14.64 0.96
CA ILE A 109 -8.42 14.32 -0.10
C ILE A 109 -8.69 12.81 -0.06
N VAL A 110 -9.94 12.38 -0.28
CA VAL A 110 -10.30 10.95 -0.34
C VAL A 110 -11.08 10.61 -1.61
N ALA A 111 -10.89 9.39 -2.13
CA ALA A 111 -11.67 8.86 -3.25
C ALA A 111 -13.05 8.33 -2.79
N VAL A 112 -14.08 8.51 -3.62
CA VAL A 112 -15.41 7.89 -3.48
C VAL A 112 -15.89 7.31 -4.82
N ASP A 113 -16.71 6.27 -4.76
CA ASP A 113 -17.36 5.64 -5.92
C ASP A 113 -18.78 5.12 -5.61
N SER A 114 -19.36 5.46 -4.46
CA SER A 114 -20.74 5.10 -4.11
C SER A 114 -21.45 6.18 -3.26
N PRO A 115 -22.76 6.41 -3.44
CA PRO A 115 -23.55 7.34 -2.62
C PRO A 115 -23.50 7.02 -1.12
N GLU A 116 -23.47 5.74 -0.74
CA GLU A 116 -23.44 5.31 0.66
C GLU A 116 -22.10 5.65 1.33
N ASN A 117 -20.98 5.60 0.60
CA ASN A 117 -19.71 6.10 1.16
C ASN A 117 -19.73 7.62 1.27
N VAL A 118 -20.32 8.33 0.30
CA VAL A 118 -20.49 9.79 0.34
C VAL A 118 -21.31 10.22 1.57
N ASP A 119 -22.46 9.60 1.82
CA ASP A 119 -23.30 9.87 3.00
C ASP A 119 -22.60 9.55 4.32
N ALA A 120 -21.85 8.44 4.38
CA ALA A 120 -21.09 8.07 5.57
C ALA A 120 -19.94 9.06 5.88
N LEU A 121 -19.38 9.71 4.85
CA LEU A 121 -18.35 10.74 4.98
C LEU A 121 -18.97 12.10 5.36
N ASP A 122 -20.04 12.54 4.67
CA ASP A 122 -20.74 13.80 4.94
C ASP A 122 -21.28 13.83 6.38
N ARG A 123 -21.99 12.78 6.81
CA ARG A 123 -22.51 12.67 8.19
C ARG A 123 -21.38 12.84 9.21
N ALA A 124 -20.30 12.09 9.07
CA ALA A 124 -19.21 12.10 10.05
C ALA A 124 -18.39 13.41 10.03
N ALA A 125 -18.36 14.12 8.90
CA ALA A 125 -17.75 15.43 8.76
C ALA A 125 -18.62 16.53 9.42
N ARG A 126 -19.95 16.50 9.16
CA ARG A 126 -20.95 17.35 9.82
C ARG A 126 -20.99 17.15 11.34
N GLU A 127 -20.90 15.91 11.82
CA GLU A 127 -20.79 15.56 13.25
C GLU A 127 -19.55 16.14 13.94
N ARG A 128 -18.61 16.73 13.18
CA ARG A 128 -17.33 17.27 13.67
C ARG A 128 -17.07 18.72 13.26
N ASP A 129 -18.01 19.37 12.59
CA ASP A 129 -17.87 20.73 12.03
C ASP A 129 -16.61 20.89 11.15
N VAL A 130 -16.42 19.96 10.20
CA VAL A 130 -15.33 19.99 9.23
C VAL A 130 -15.83 19.75 7.80
N ARG A 131 -15.13 20.30 6.80
CA ARG A 131 -15.35 20.02 5.37
C ARG A 131 -14.22 19.15 4.82
N LEU A 132 -14.53 17.96 4.31
CA LEU A 132 -13.55 17.00 3.77
C LEU A 132 -13.44 17.12 2.25
N ARG A 133 -12.23 17.21 1.69
CA ARG A 133 -12.02 17.19 0.23
C ARG A 133 -12.24 15.78 -0.32
N VAL A 134 -12.99 15.69 -1.42
CA VAL A 134 -13.39 14.43 -2.05
C VAL A 134 -13.16 14.50 -3.55
N VAL A 135 -12.62 13.41 -4.13
CA VAL A 135 -12.61 13.18 -5.57
C VAL A 135 -13.41 11.92 -5.91
N VAL A 136 -14.10 11.92 -7.04
CA VAL A 136 -14.77 10.70 -7.55
C VAL A 136 -13.75 9.84 -8.29
N GLU A 137 -13.67 8.55 -7.97
CA GLU A 137 -12.89 7.59 -8.75
C GLU A 137 -13.70 7.14 -9.96
N VAL A 138 -13.12 7.22 -11.16
CA VAL A 138 -13.73 6.82 -12.43
C VAL A 138 -13.07 5.54 -12.92
N ASN A 139 -13.87 4.56 -13.33
CA ASN A 139 -13.37 3.34 -13.96
C ASN A 139 -12.86 3.64 -15.38
N THR A 140 -11.55 3.88 -15.48
CA THR A 140 -10.86 4.05 -16.77
C THR A 140 -10.62 2.71 -17.49
N GLY A 141 -11.49 1.70 -17.29
CA GLY A 141 -11.35 0.33 -17.80
C GLY A 141 -10.33 -0.54 -17.04
N MET A 142 -10.14 -0.33 -15.73
CA MET A 142 -9.36 -1.25 -14.88
C MET A 142 -10.27 -2.24 -14.12
N ASP A 143 -11.58 -1.98 -14.08
CA ASP A 143 -12.62 -2.89 -13.56
C ASP A 143 -12.32 -3.36 -12.12
N ARG A 144 -11.95 -2.38 -11.28
CA ARG A 144 -11.45 -2.59 -9.91
C ARG A 144 -12.23 -1.83 -8.85
N ALA A 145 -12.51 -0.56 -9.13
CA ALA A 145 -13.17 0.44 -8.28
C ALA A 145 -13.50 1.65 -9.18
N GLY A 146 -14.33 2.56 -8.69
CA GLY A 146 -14.76 3.72 -9.46
C GLY A 146 -16.06 3.51 -10.24
N VAL A 147 -16.75 4.62 -10.52
CA VAL A 147 -17.98 4.69 -11.33
C VAL A 147 -17.65 4.78 -12.82
N GLU A 148 -18.58 4.38 -13.68
CA GLU A 148 -18.39 4.46 -15.13
C GLU A 148 -18.27 5.92 -15.63
N PRO A 149 -17.46 6.18 -16.67
CA PRO A 149 -17.24 7.51 -17.23
C PRO A 149 -18.51 8.09 -17.88
N GLY A 150 -18.55 9.41 -18.05
CA GLY A 150 -19.74 10.14 -18.47
C GLY A 150 -20.78 10.25 -17.34
N GLU A 151 -22.07 10.22 -17.68
CA GLU A 151 -23.16 10.69 -16.79
C GLU A 151 -23.16 10.08 -15.38
N ALA A 152 -22.86 8.80 -15.19
CA ALA A 152 -22.80 8.18 -13.86
C ALA A 152 -21.74 8.83 -12.93
N SER A 153 -20.61 9.25 -13.50
CA SER A 153 -19.60 10.05 -12.80
C SER A 153 -20.07 11.48 -12.54
N ILE A 154 -20.83 12.08 -13.46
CA ILE A 154 -21.38 13.43 -13.30
C ILE A 154 -22.46 13.44 -12.21
N GLU A 155 -23.37 12.47 -12.19
CA GLU A 155 -24.40 12.27 -11.16
C GLU A 155 -23.78 12.14 -9.76
N LEU A 156 -22.79 11.25 -9.59
CA LEU A 156 -22.10 11.12 -8.30
C LEU A 156 -21.33 12.40 -7.92
N SER A 157 -20.77 13.12 -8.88
CA SER A 157 -20.07 14.39 -8.64
C SER A 157 -21.03 15.52 -8.21
N ARG A 158 -22.20 15.64 -8.87
CA ARG A 158 -23.31 16.52 -8.43
C ARG A 158 -23.78 16.12 -7.03
N TYR A 159 -23.86 14.82 -6.74
CA TYR A 159 -24.29 14.31 -5.43
C TYR A 159 -23.28 14.63 -4.32
N VAL A 160 -21.97 14.61 -4.60
CA VAL A 160 -20.92 15.01 -3.63
C VAL A 160 -20.97 16.52 -3.36
N GLU A 161 -21.10 17.37 -4.39
CA GLU A 161 -21.08 18.83 -4.18
C GLU A 161 -22.33 19.35 -3.43
N GLN A 162 -23.42 18.59 -3.43
CA GLN A 162 -24.60 18.86 -2.59
C GLN A 162 -24.40 18.55 -1.09
N LYS A 163 -23.26 17.95 -0.68
CA LYS A 163 -23.01 17.55 0.71
C LYS A 163 -22.24 18.63 1.49
N PRO A 164 -22.84 19.28 2.50
CA PRO A 164 -22.21 20.41 3.19
C PRO A 164 -20.97 20.03 4.03
N GLY A 165 -20.83 18.76 4.45
CA GLY A 165 -19.62 18.24 5.09
C GLY A 165 -18.49 17.87 4.12
N LEU A 166 -18.72 17.96 2.81
CA LEU A 166 -17.74 17.60 1.77
C LEU A 166 -17.43 18.79 0.85
N HIS A 167 -16.26 18.74 0.22
CA HIS A 167 -15.87 19.63 -0.88
C HIS A 167 -15.55 18.77 -2.10
N TYR A 168 -16.34 18.90 -3.17
CA TYR A 168 -16.00 18.24 -4.43
C TYR A 168 -14.75 18.91 -5.03
N ALA A 169 -13.66 18.16 -5.14
CA ALA A 169 -12.38 18.63 -5.67
C ALA A 169 -12.11 18.14 -7.11
N GLY A 170 -12.99 17.32 -7.70
CA GLY A 170 -12.82 16.77 -9.05
C GLY A 170 -12.77 15.25 -9.12
N LEU A 171 -11.99 14.73 -10.07
CA LEU A 171 -11.96 13.32 -10.45
C LEU A 171 -10.59 12.68 -10.28
N MET A 172 -10.56 11.37 -10.11
CA MET A 172 -9.35 10.56 -10.28
C MET A 172 -9.63 9.25 -11.02
N GLY A 173 -8.58 8.64 -11.58
CA GLY A 173 -8.66 7.33 -12.24
C GLY A 173 -7.31 6.62 -12.21
N TRP A 174 -7.29 5.34 -12.58
CA TRP A 174 -6.04 4.57 -12.61
C TRP A 174 -6.02 3.56 -13.75
N GLU A 175 -5.23 3.86 -14.77
CA GLU A 175 -5.08 3.08 -16.01
C GLU A 175 -4.24 1.79 -15.82
N GLY A 176 -4.27 1.20 -14.61
CA GLY A 176 -3.31 0.19 -14.15
C GLY A 176 -3.29 -1.13 -14.93
N HIS A 177 -4.30 -1.41 -15.76
CA HIS A 177 -4.29 -2.52 -16.71
C HIS A 177 -3.26 -2.32 -17.84
N THR A 178 -3.00 -1.07 -18.25
CA THR A 178 -2.11 -0.73 -19.38
C THR A 178 -0.62 -0.96 -19.11
N VAL A 179 -0.22 -1.03 -17.83
CA VAL A 179 1.19 -0.88 -17.44
C VAL A 179 2.10 -1.97 -18.03
N LYS A 180 1.53 -3.17 -18.27
CA LYS A 180 2.23 -4.37 -18.77
C LYS A 180 2.10 -4.61 -20.28
N ILE A 181 1.47 -3.72 -21.04
CA ILE A 181 1.39 -3.86 -22.50
C ILE A 181 2.81 -3.83 -23.08
N ALA A 182 3.16 -4.84 -23.87
CA ALA A 182 4.52 -5.06 -24.33
C ALA A 182 4.88 -4.21 -25.56
N ASP A 183 3.95 -3.98 -26.48
CA ASP A 183 4.20 -3.10 -27.62
C ASP A 183 4.11 -1.61 -27.19
N PRO A 184 5.13 -0.78 -27.50
CA PRO A 184 5.12 0.63 -27.12
C PRO A 184 4.02 1.47 -27.81
N ALA A 185 3.53 1.10 -29.00
CA ALA A 185 2.48 1.83 -29.70
C ALA A 185 1.08 1.47 -29.17
N GLU A 186 0.81 0.18 -28.99
CA GLU A 186 -0.38 -0.33 -28.30
C GLU A 186 -0.50 0.28 -26.90
N LYS A 187 0.58 0.28 -26.11
CA LYS A 187 0.60 0.90 -24.78
C LYS A 187 0.29 2.39 -24.81
N ARG A 188 0.85 3.14 -25.78
CA ARG A 188 0.52 4.57 -25.98
C ARG A 188 -0.95 4.75 -26.33
N MET A 189 -1.53 3.89 -27.16
CA MET A 189 -2.95 3.92 -27.53
C MET A 189 -3.84 3.61 -26.32
N ALA A 190 -3.55 2.55 -25.57
CA ALA A 190 -4.32 2.13 -24.41
C ALA A 190 -4.29 3.17 -23.27
N VAL A 191 -3.12 3.73 -22.94
CA VAL A 191 -3.00 4.81 -21.93
C VAL A 191 -3.79 6.04 -22.37
N ARG A 192 -3.70 6.45 -23.64
CA ARG A 192 -4.48 7.58 -24.18
C ARG A 192 -5.98 7.32 -24.12
N LYS A 193 -6.44 6.10 -24.42
CA LYS A 193 -7.86 5.73 -24.30
C LYS A 193 -8.33 5.80 -22.84
N ALA A 194 -7.62 5.14 -21.92
CA ALA A 194 -7.99 5.07 -20.51
C ALA A 194 -8.00 6.46 -19.84
N VAL A 195 -6.94 7.26 -20.03
CA VAL A 195 -6.87 8.63 -19.48
C VAL A 195 -7.85 9.57 -20.20
N GLY A 196 -8.08 9.36 -21.51
CA GLY A 196 -9.06 10.11 -22.29
C GLY A 196 -10.50 10.01 -21.76
N LEU A 197 -10.90 8.84 -21.24
CA LEU A 197 -12.19 8.67 -20.58
C LEU A 197 -12.31 9.55 -19.32
N LEU A 198 -11.25 9.60 -18.51
CA LEU A 198 -11.20 10.44 -17.30
C LEU A 198 -11.23 11.94 -17.64
N THR A 199 -10.48 12.37 -18.66
CA THR A 199 -10.41 13.80 -19.04
C THR A 199 -11.68 14.26 -19.74
N ALA A 200 -12.30 13.43 -20.59
CA ALA A 200 -13.62 13.72 -21.17
C ALA A 200 -14.67 13.86 -20.06
N THR A 201 -14.73 12.90 -19.12
CA THR A 201 -15.65 12.95 -17.97
C THR A 201 -15.42 14.21 -17.11
N ALA A 202 -14.17 14.68 -16.98
CA ALA A 202 -13.85 15.92 -16.29
C ALA A 202 -14.39 17.16 -17.03
N ASP A 203 -14.34 17.17 -18.35
CA ASP A 203 -14.86 18.26 -19.18
C ASP A 203 -16.40 18.23 -19.25
N ASP A 204 -17.03 17.05 -19.29
CA ASP A 204 -18.49 16.89 -19.15
C ASP A 204 -18.97 17.39 -17.78
N CYS A 205 -18.23 17.09 -16.70
CA CYS A 205 -18.51 17.63 -15.36
C CYS A 205 -18.41 19.17 -15.33
N ARG A 206 -17.42 19.76 -16.02
CA ARG A 206 -17.28 21.23 -16.15
C ARG A 206 -18.43 21.84 -16.96
N ALA A 207 -18.85 21.18 -18.04
CA ALA A 207 -20.02 21.58 -18.83
C ALA A 207 -21.33 21.50 -18.01
N ALA A 208 -21.42 20.54 -17.08
CA ALA A 208 -22.49 20.44 -16.09
C ALA A 208 -22.35 21.43 -14.90
N GLY A 209 -21.39 22.35 -14.94
CA GLY A 209 -21.20 23.42 -13.94
C GLY A 209 -20.41 23.05 -12.69
N LEU A 210 -19.75 21.89 -12.65
CA LEU A 210 -19.02 21.43 -11.46
C LEU A 210 -17.58 21.97 -11.40
N PRO A 211 -17.07 22.35 -10.20
CA PRO A 211 -15.71 22.86 -10.02
C PRO A 211 -14.66 21.74 -10.02
N VAL A 212 -14.29 21.23 -11.20
CA VAL A 212 -13.29 20.15 -11.35
C VAL A 212 -11.86 20.71 -11.24
N GLU A 213 -11.41 20.96 -9.99
CA GLU A 213 -10.04 21.39 -9.66
C GLU A 213 -8.98 20.33 -10.03
N ILE A 214 -9.28 19.06 -9.77
CA ILE A 214 -8.36 17.93 -9.86
C ILE A 214 -8.80 16.94 -10.93
N VAL A 215 -7.84 16.47 -11.72
CA VAL A 215 -7.93 15.29 -12.58
C VAL A 215 -6.66 14.48 -12.35
N SER A 216 -6.72 13.53 -11.42
CA SER A 216 -5.56 12.80 -10.89
C SER A 216 -5.47 11.36 -11.40
N CYS A 217 -4.36 10.98 -12.03
CA CYS A 217 -4.17 9.63 -12.56
C CYS A 217 -2.68 9.24 -12.66
N GLY A 218 -2.37 8.16 -13.39
CA GLY A 218 -1.00 7.87 -13.80
C GLY A 218 -0.10 7.25 -12.73
N GLY A 219 0.82 6.41 -13.20
CA GLY A 219 1.73 5.67 -12.34
C GLY A 219 3.07 5.43 -13.04
N THR A 220 4.03 4.82 -12.33
CA THR A 220 5.39 4.63 -12.86
C THR A 220 5.43 3.91 -14.21
N GLY A 221 4.51 3.00 -14.50
CA GLY A 221 4.44 2.29 -15.79
C GLY A 221 3.87 3.10 -16.96
N THR A 222 3.32 4.30 -16.70
CA THR A 222 2.61 5.13 -17.69
C THR A 222 3.02 6.60 -17.71
N TYR A 223 3.67 7.12 -16.65
CA TYR A 223 3.87 8.55 -16.42
C TYR A 223 4.53 9.30 -17.59
N LEU A 224 5.44 8.66 -18.34
CA LEU A 224 6.08 9.25 -19.53
C LEU A 224 5.06 9.66 -20.60
N ILE A 225 3.95 8.91 -20.71
CA ILE A 225 2.81 9.15 -21.59
C ILE A 225 1.79 10.05 -20.87
N THR A 226 1.30 9.63 -19.70
CA THR A 226 0.18 10.28 -18.98
C THR A 226 0.46 11.74 -18.63
N SER A 227 1.71 12.10 -18.31
CA SER A 227 2.09 13.50 -18.05
C SER A 227 2.00 14.43 -19.26
N GLY A 228 1.89 13.90 -20.49
CA GLY A 228 1.77 14.68 -21.72
C GLY A 228 0.35 14.71 -22.29
N LEU A 229 -0.68 14.39 -21.50
CA LEU A 229 -2.07 14.37 -21.94
C LEU A 229 -2.83 15.58 -21.38
N SER A 230 -3.56 16.29 -22.24
CA SER A 230 -4.36 17.46 -21.86
C SER A 230 -5.43 17.10 -20.84
N GLY A 231 -5.85 18.06 -20.01
CA GLY A 231 -6.88 17.88 -18.98
C GLY A 231 -6.42 17.17 -17.70
N VAL A 232 -5.28 16.47 -17.69
CA VAL A 232 -4.67 15.88 -16.48
C VAL A 232 -4.02 17.00 -15.66
N THR A 233 -4.34 17.09 -14.36
CA THR A 233 -3.77 18.14 -13.47
C THR A 233 -2.62 17.63 -12.62
N GLU A 234 -2.65 16.36 -12.19
CA GLU A 234 -1.59 15.75 -11.39
C GLU A 234 -1.38 14.25 -11.69
N VAL A 235 -0.13 13.79 -11.53
CA VAL A 235 0.27 12.39 -11.75
C VAL A 235 0.77 11.73 -10.46
N GLN A 236 0.25 10.54 -10.15
CA GLN A 236 0.50 9.82 -8.88
C GLN A 236 1.77 8.94 -8.88
N ALA A 237 2.60 8.98 -9.92
CA ALA A 237 3.74 8.05 -10.05
C ALA A 237 4.77 8.20 -8.92
N GLY A 238 5.05 7.11 -8.17
CA GLY A 238 5.99 7.14 -7.03
C GLY A 238 7.00 5.98 -6.97
N GLY A 239 6.65 4.77 -7.41
CA GLY A 239 7.53 3.59 -7.28
C GLY A 239 8.82 3.65 -8.11
N GLY A 240 8.88 4.50 -9.13
CA GLY A 240 10.04 4.65 -10.01
C GLY A 240 11.30 5.16 -9.33
N ILE A 241 11.19 5.81 -8.18
CA ILE A 241 12.36 6.31 -7.45
C ILE A 241 13.25 5.17 -6.92
N LEU A 242 12.63 4.05 -6.54
CA LEU A 242 13.33 2.83 -6.15
C LEU A 242 13.57 1.89 -7.33
N CYS A 243 12.56 1.77 -8.20
CA CYS A 243 12.47 0.80 -9.30
C CYS A 243 12.54 -0.68 -8.82
N ASP A 244 12.07 -1.59 -9.67
CA ASP A 244 12.16 -3.03 -9.45
C ASP A 244 12.15 -3.80 -10.79
N VAL A 245 12.32 -5.12 -10.70
CA VAL A 245 12.34 -6.05 -11.84
C VAL A 245 11.08 -5.91 -12.71
N VAL A 246 9.91 -5.76 -12.09
CA VAL A 246 8.63 -5.62 -12.81
C VAL A 246 8.59 -4.28 -13.54
N TYR A 247 9.04 -3.20 -12.91
CA TYR A 247 9.10 -1.88 -13.53
C TYR A 247 10.00 -1.88 -14.76
N ARG A 248 11.22 -2.41 -14.68
CA ARG A 248 12.14 -2.44 -15.83
C ARG A 248 11.67 -3.36 -16.95
N GLU A 249 11.38 -4.63 -16.63
CA GLU A 249 11.21 -5.68 -17.65
C GLU A 249 9.77 -5.89 -18.10
N GLN A 250 8.79 -5.56 -17.25
CA GLN A 250 7.37 -5.73 -17.57
C GLN A 250 6.63 -4.40 -17.75
N MET A 251 7.22 -3.25 -17.37
CA MET A 251 6.58 -1.93 -17.54
C MET A 251 7.42 -0.92 -18.33
N GLN A 252 8.58 -1.32 -18.88
CA GLN A 252 9.45 -0.48 -19.73
C GLN A 252 9.96 0.80 -19.03
N VAL A 253 10.18 0.73 -17.72
CA VAL A 253 10.64 1.87 -16.92
C VAL A 253 12.16 1.92 -16.93
N GLU A 254 12.74 2.90 -17.62
CA GLU A 254 14.19 3.12 -17.72
C GLU A 254 14.80 3.76 -16.47
N HIS A 255 14.57 3.17 -15.30
CA HIS A 255 15.09 3.64 -14.03
C HIS A 255 16.09 2.63 -13.47
N GLU A 256 17.06 3.13 -12.71
CA GLU A 256 18.06 2.30 -12.06
C GLU A 256 17.49 1.64 -10.79
N PHE A 257 17.96 0.45 -10.44
CA PHE A 257 17.57 -0.21 -9.19
C PHE A 257 18.22 0.49 -7.99
N ALA A 258 17.48 1.33 -7.27
CA ALA A 258 17.95 1.94 -6.03
C ALA A 258 17.67 1.09 -4.78
N ALA A 259 16.73 0.13 -4.85
CA ALA A 259 16.40 -0.77 -3.74
C ALA A 259 16.94 -2.20 -3.95
N THR A 260 17.68 -2.72 -2.98
CA THR A 260 18.18 -4.11 -2.96
C THR A 260 18.07 -4.72 -1.56
N ILE A 261 17.93 -6.04 -1.48
CA ILE A 261 18.12 -6.80 -0.24
C ILE A 261 19.56 -7.33 -0.20
N LEU A 262 20.29 -6.96 0.84
CA LEU A 262 21.58 -7.55 1.19
C LEU A 262 21.32 -8.88 1.88
N ALA A 263 21.91 -9.96 1.37
CA ALA A 263 21.77 -11.31 1.89
C ALA A 263 23.14 -11.97 2.08
N THR A 264 23.35 -12.70 3.18
CA THR A 264 24.57 -13.49 3.41
C THR A 264 24.42 -14.87 2.78
N VAL A 265 25.44 -15.34 2.07
CA VAL A 265 25.56 -16.75 1.67
C VAL A 265 25.82 -17.60 2.92
N THR A 266 24.84 -18.41 3.31
CA THR A 266 24.89 -19.31 4.47
C THR A 266 25.30 -20.74 4.13
N SER A 267 25.22 -21.14 2.86
CA SER A 267 25.73 -22.44 2.40
C SER A 267 26.07 -22.44 0.92
N ARG A 268 27.16 -23.12 0.54
CA ARG A 268 27.55 -23.37 -0.85
C ARG A 268 27.94 -24.84 -1.05
N PRO A 269 26.97 -25.78 -1.05
CA PRO A 269 27.24 -27.22 -1.06
C PRO A 269 27.69 -27.78 -2.41
N THR A 270 27.58 -27.00 -3.50
CA THR A 270 28.12 -27.34 -4.83
C THR A 270 28.69 -26.09 -5.51
N PRO A 271 29.50 -26.22 -6.59
CA PRO A 271 29.98 -25.07 -7.35
C PRO A 271 28.85 -24.18 -7.92
N CYS A 272 27.69 -24.76 -8.23
CA CYS A 272 26.55 -24.06 -8.83
C CYS A 272 25.50 -23.58 -7.80
N ARG A 273 25.39 -24.22 -6.63
CA ARG A 273 24.33 -23.94 -5.66
C ARG A 273 24.78 -22.99 -4.56
N ILE A 274 24.07 -21.88 -4.41
CA ILE A 274 24.27 -20.87 -3.39
C ILE A 274 22.98 -20.74 -2.57
N ILE A 275 23.07 -20.85 -1.24
CA ILE A 275 21.96 -20.61 -0.30
C ILE A 275 22.24 -19.31 0.45
N CYS A 276 21.26 -18.40 0.48
CA CYS A 276 21.34 -17.13 1.20
C CYS A 276 20.23 -17.01 2.26
N ASP A 277 20.42 -16.17 3.27
CA ASP A 277 19.50 -15.87 4.39
C ASP A 277 18.32 -14.92 4.07
N ALA A 278 18.11 -14.58 2.80
CA ALA A 278 16.98 -13.76 2.36
C ALA A 278 15.88 -14.62 1.72
N GLY A 279 14.89 -15.03 2.51
CA GLY A 279 13.70 -15.75 2.04
C GLY A 279 12.47 -14.87 1.79
N LYS A 280 11.29 -15.50 1.72
CA LYS A 280 9.98 -14.84 1.55
C LYS A 280 9.59 -13.87 2.66
N LYS A 281 10.28 -13.87 3.81
CA LYS A 281 10.12 -12.84 4.85
C LYS A 281 10.92 -11.56 4.57
N ALA A 282 11.97 -11.63 3.77
CA ALA A 282 12.80 -10.50 3.34
C ALA A 282 12.40 -9.95 1.96
N MET A 283 11.87 -10.81 1.07
CA MET A 283 11.49 -10.46 -0.30
C MET A 283 10.12 -11.03 -0.68
N SER A 284 9.32 -10.24 -1.40
CA SER A 284 8.19 -10.78 -2.18
C SER A 284 8.69 -11.59 -3.38
N SER A 285 7.93 -12.60 -3.78
CA SER A 285 8.02 -13.23 -5.10
C SER A 285 6.67 -13.28 -5.81
N ASP A 286 5.70 -12.45 -5.40
CA ASP A 286 4.32 -12.49 -5.91
C ASP A 286 4.20 -11.90 -7.33
N ALA A 287 5.06 -10.94 -7.69
CA ALA A 287 4.96 -10.18 -8.95
C ALA A 287 6.12 -10.45 -9.94
N ALA A 288 7.30 -10.78 -9.41
CA ALA A 288 8.46 -11.31 -10.14
C ALA A 288 9.37 -12.06 -9.14
N VAL A 289 10.26 -12.90 -9.65
CA VAL A 289 11.33 -13.50 -8.83
C VAL A 289 12.45 -12.47 -8.63
N PRO A 290 12.95 -12.25 -7.39
CA PRO A 290 14.10 -11.37 -7.15
C PRO A 290 15.33 -11.79 -7.95
N ARG A 291 16.00 -10.84 -8.61
CA ARG A 291 17.22 -11.10 -9.38
C ARG A 291 18.45 -11.01 -8.48
N PRO A 292 19.28 -12.07 -8.40
CA PRO A 292 20.54 -11.97 -7.70
C PRO A 292 21.53 -11.15 -8.51
N LEU A 293 22.21 -10.20 -7.87
CA LEU A 293 23.36 -9.51 -8.45
C LEU A 293 24.64 -10.29 -8.11
N VAL A 294 24.66 -11.56 -8.52
CA VAL A 294 25.83 -12.44 -8.48
C VAL A 294 26.58 -12.37 -9.81
N GLU A 295 27.85 -12.77 -9.80
CA GLU A 295 28.56 -13.04 -11.04
C GLU A 295 28.21 -14.43 -11.62
N GLY A 296 27.95 -14.48 -12.93
CA GLY A 296 27.60 -15.70 -13.66
C GLY A 296 26.10 -15.81 -13.96
N ALA A 297 25.75 -16.61 -14.96
CA ALA A 297 24.36 -16.82 -15.34
C ALA A 297 23.59 -17.61 -14.27
N VAL A 298 22.37 -17.15 -13.95
CA VAL A 298 21.51 -17.72 -12.89
C VAL A 298 20.41 -18.55 -13.53
N LYS A 299 20.55 -19.88 -13.42
CA LYS A 299 19.61 -20.86 -13.96
C LYS A 299 18.25 -20.82 -13.26
N SER A 300 18.23 -20.61 -11.95
CA SER A 300 16.99 -20.49 -11.18
C SER A 300 17.20 -19.84 -9.81
N VAL A 301 16.13 -19.26 -9.26
CA VAL A 301 16.04 -18.84 -7.86
C VAL A 301 14.76 -19.40 -7.26
N ARG A 302 14.85 -19.99 -6.06
CA ARG A 302 13.70 -20.55 -5.31
C ARG A 302 13.71 -20.02 -3.89
N LEU A 303 12.59 -19.44 -3.43
CA LEU A 303 12.47 -18.88 -2.08
C LEU A 303 11.67 -19.78 -1.14
N SER A 304 12.27 -20.08 0.01
CA SER A 304 11.61 -20.63 1.21
C SER A 304 11.19 -19.50 2.16
N ALA A 305 10.85 -19.77 3.42
CA ALA A 305 10.52 -18.74 4.40
C ALA A 305 11.70 -17.79 4.67
N GLU A 306 12.85 -18.34 5.05
CA GLU A 306 14.06 -17.58 5.42
C GLU A 306 15.20 -17.70 4.40
N HIS A 307 15.17 -18.65 3.47
CA HIS A 307 16.29 -18.86 2.52
C HIS A 307 15.91 -18.65 1.06
N ALA A 308 16.82 -18.03 0.31
CA ALA A 308 16.88 -18.12 -1.15
C ALA A 308 17.88 -19.21 -1.56
N ALA A 309 17.45 -20.12 -2.44
CA ALA A 309 18.34 -21.03 -3.15
C ALA A 309 18.53 -20.53 -4.58
N ILE A 310 19.76 -20.15 -4.92
CA ILE A 310 20.20 -19.73 -6.25
C ILE A 310 20.98 -20.90 -6.85
N GLU A 311 20.64 -21.27 -8.09
CA GLU A 311 21.39 -22.26 -8.86
C GLU A 311 21.95 -21.56 -10.11
N LEU A 312 23.27 -21.61 -10.29
CA LEU A 312 23.98 -21.09 -11.46
C LEU A 312 23.85 -22.06 -12.65
N GLU A 313 24.05 -21.54 -13.86
CA GLU A 313 24.15 -22.38 -15.07
C GLU A 313 25.49 -23.13 -15.13
N GLU A 314 26.58 -22.46 -14.77
CA GLU A 314 27.94 -22.99 -14.81
C GLU A 314 28.59 -23.10 -13.41
N PRO A 315 29.48 -24.09 -13.20
CA PRO A 315 30.21 -24.23 -11.94
C PRO A 315 31.23 -23.11 -11.75
N ARG A 316 31.23 -22.46 -10.58
CA ARG A 316 32.24 -21.44 -10.23
C ARG A 316 33.11 -21.92 -9.06
N SER A 317 34.43 -21.90 -9.27
CA SER A 317 35.47 -22.51 -8.41
C SER A 317 35.82 -21.74 -7.14
N HIS A 318 35.25 -20.55 -6.91
CA HIS A 318 35.46 -19.76 -5.69
C HIS A 318 34.69 -20.34 -4.49
N VAL A 319 35.23 -21.42 -3.93
CA VAL A 319 34.85 -22.03 -2.65
C VAL A 319 35.69 -21.45 -1.49
N ALA A 320 36.86 -20.89 -1.78
CA ALA A 320 37.85 -20.43 -0.78
C ALA A 320 37.67 -18.95 -0.35
N ASP A 321 36.61 -18.67 0.40
CA ASP A 321 36.60 -17.56 1.39
C ASP A 321 35.57 -17.90 2.48
N PRO A 322 35.98 -18.19 3.74
CA PRO A 322 35.06 -18.58 4.80
C PRO A 322 34.26 -17.40 5.38
N ARG A 323 34.52 -16.17 4.95
CA ARG A 323 33.75 -14.99 5.39
C ARG A 323 32.37 -14.98 4.73
N PRO A 324 31.31 -14.52 5.43
CA PRO A 324 29.97 -14.38 4.86
C PRO A 324 30.03 -13.43 3.64
N ARG A 325 29.94 -14.00 2.43
CA ARG A 325 29.84 -13.20 1.21
C ARG A 325 28.43 -12.65 1.11
N GLN A 326 28.31 -11.35 1.34
CA GLN A 326 27.09 -10.62 1.07
C GLN A 326 26.82 -10.52 -0.43
N VAL A 327 25.59 -10.78 -0.83
CA VAL A 327 25.07 -10.66 -2.20
C VAL A 327 23.89 -9.68 -2.18
N PRO A 328 23.88 -8.61 -2.99
CA PRO A 328 22.70 -7.81 -3.18
C PRO A 328 21.73 -8.51 -4.16
N LEU A 329 20.44 -8.54 -3.80
CA LEU A 329 19.34 -9.06 -4.59
C LEU A 329 18.41 -7.89 -4.94
N THR A 330 17.94 -7.76 -6.18
CA THR A 330 16.97 -6.69 -6.51
C THR A 330 15.61 -7.01 -5.89
N ALA A 331 15.09 -6.11 -5.06
CA ALA A 331 13.78 -6.30 -4.44
C ALA A 331 12.63 -6.13 -5.44
N ASP A 332 11.47 -6.73 -5.14
CA ASP A 332 10.18 -6.18 -5.56
C ASP A 332 9.92 -4.92 -4.70
N ALA A 333 9.71 -3.75 -5.31
CA ALA A 333 9.59 -2.49 -4.56
C ALA A 333 8.27 -2.37 -3.77
N ARG A 334 7.43 -3.41 -3.77
CA ARG A 334 6.37 -3.62 -2.79
C ARG A 334 6.97 -3.98 -1.42
N LEU A 335 7.44 -2.96 -0.69
CA LEU A 335 7.90 -3.06 0.72
C LEU A 335 6.79 -3.47 1.73
N SER A 336 5.59 -3.78 1.27
CA SER A 336 4.58 -4.51 2.05
C SER A 336 4.03 -5.65 1.21
N SER A 337 4.08 -6.87 1.74
CA SER A 337 3.52 -8.06 1.11
C SER A 337 2.04 -7.90 0.76
N SER A 338 1.63 -8.50 -0.36
CA SER A 338 0.25 -8.53 -0.83
C SER A 338 -0.61 -9.26 0.22
N SER A 339 -1.38 -8.53 1.01
CA SER A 339 -2.35 -9.14 1.91
C SER A 339 -3.47 -9.76 1.08
N ARG A 340 -3.36 -11.04 0.73
CA ARG A 340 -4.50 -11.82 0.25
C ARG A 340 -5.64 -11.66 1.26
N GLY A 341 -6.80 -11.21 0.80
CA GLY A 341 -7.96 -11.06 1.67
C GLY A 341 -8.31 -12.41 2.30
N PRO A 342 -8.51 -12.49 3.62
CA PRO A 342 -8.91 -13.75 4.24
C PRO A 342 -10.31 -14.12 3.75
N ALA A 343 -10.46 -15.34 3.24
CA ALA A 343 -11.78 -15.96 3.11
C ALA A 343 -12.46 -15.99 4.50
N ALA A 344 -13.76 -15.75 4.54
CA ALA A 344 -14.47 -15.58 5.79
C ALA A 344 -14.49 -16.87 6.63
N GLY A 345 -14.18 -16.76 7.93
CA GLY A 345 -14.51 -17.79 8.92
C GLY A 345 -13.34 -18.62 9.48
N SER A 346 -12.60 -18.07 10.45
CA SER A 346 -12.08 -18.85 11.57
C SER A 346 -11.83 -17.96 12.79
N ARG A 347 -12.08 -18.47 14.00
CA ARG A 347 -11.90 -17.73 15.27
C ARG A 347 -10.51 -17.98 15.87
N ARG A 348 -9.93 -16.92 16.47
CA ARG A 348 -8.58 -16.91 17.06
C ARG A 348 -8.41 -17.92 18.20
N ARG A 349 -7.16 -18.34 18.44
CA ARG A 349 -6.59 -18.38 19.79
C ARG A 349 -5.43 -17.37 19.89
N ARG A 350 -5.12 -16.95 21.12
CA ARG A 350 -4.02 -16.01 21.45
C ARG A 350 -2.86 -16.82 22.04
N HIS A 351 -1.63 -16.35 21.89
CA HIS A 351 -0.58 -16.50 22.91
C HIS A 351 0.37 -15.29 22.88
N ALA A 352 1.38 -15.30 23.77
CA ALA A 352 1.89 -14.08 24.40
C ALA A 352 3.17 -13.48 23.79
N SER A 353 3.53 -12.32 24.33
CA SER A 353 4.72 -11.52 24.04
C SER A 353 6.05 -12.20 24.36
N VAL A 354 7.08 -11.91 23.56
CA VAL A 354 8.50 -12.04 23.95
C VAL A 354 9.24 -10.75 23.57
N THR A 355 10.12 -10.28 24.45
CA THR A 355 10.95 -9.08 24.28
C THR A 355 12.43 -9.50 24.19
N PRO A 356 13.22 -9.04 23.21
CA PRO A 356 14.68 -9.10 23.25
C PRO A 356 15.30 -7.76 23.69
N ALA A 357 16.56 -7.78 24.15
CA ALA A 357 17.26 -6.62 24.68
C ALA A 357 18.78 -6.64 24.43
N SER A 358 19.41 -5.46 24.60
CA SER A 358 20.85 -5.22 24.90
C SER A 358 21.94 -5.50 23.84
N TYR A 359 23.09 -4.83 24.07
CA TYR A 359 24.39 -4.88 23.36
C TYR A 359 24.42 -4.25 21.94
N GLY A 360 25.51 -3.60 21.50
CA GLY A 360 26.77 -3.19 22.18
C GLY A 360 27.54 -2.15 21.33
N ARG A 361 28.52 -1.44 21.89
CA ARG A 361 29.40 -0.49 21.16
C ARG A 361 30.81 -1.06 21.02
N HIS A 362 31.49 -0.75 19.90
CA HIS A 362 32.95 -0.64 19.61
C HIS A 362 33.12 -0.88 18.08
N ALA A 363 34.22 -0.56 17.39
CA ALA A 363 35.11 0.63 17.43
C ALA A 363 35.78 0.75 16.04
N SER A 364 36.12 1.96 15.59
CA SER A 364 36.48 2.26 14.19
C SER A 364 37.91 1.92 13.78
N HIS A 365 38.12 1.52 12.51
CA HIS A 365 39.34 1.72 11.71
C HIS A 365 38.94 1.88 10.22
N SER A 366 39.70 2.62 9.41
CA SER A 366 39.31 2.97 8.02
C SER A 366 40.39 2.67 6.97
N ARG A 367 39.97 2.30 5.75
CA ARG A 367 40.77 2.34 4.51
C ARG A 367 39.89 2.74 3.33
N ARG A 368 40.46 3.39 2.31
CA ARG A 368 39.71 4.01 1.20
C ARG A 368 39.26 2.99 0.15
N GLY A 369 38.08 3.21 -0.43
CA GLY A 369 37.58 2.47 -1.61
C GLY A 369 36.06 2.37 -1.76
N GLU A 370 35.29 2.95 -0.85
CA GLU A 370 33.88 2.60 -0.63
C GLU A 370 32.88 3.42 -1.45
N ARG A 371 31.83 2.75 -1.94
CA ARG A 371 30.61 3.41 -2.43
C ARG A 371 29.74 3.69 -1.21
N HIS A 372 29.40 4.95 -0.93
CA HIS A 372 28.54 5.28 0.20
C HIS A 372 27.13 4.69 0.03
N VAL A 373 26.77 3.76 0.91
CA VAL A 373 25.41 3.18 1.01
C VAL A 373 24.84 3.55 2.37
N SER A 374 23.76 4.32 2.39
CA SER A 374 22.99 4.59 3.61
C SER A 374 21.90 3.53 3.77
N VAL A 375 21.61 3.14 5.01
CA VAL A 375 20.71 2.02 5.29
C VAL A 375 19.62 2.44 6.26
N MET A 376 18.40 1.95 6.00
CA MET A 376 17.22 2.32 6.77
C MET A 376 17.01 1.32 7.91
N ARG A 377 17.44 1.71 9.12
CA ARG A 377 17.12 0.96 10.36
C ARG A 377 15.90 1.56 11.05
N ALA A 378 14.90 0.73 11.34
CA ALA A 378 13.68 1.17 12.03
C ALA A 378 13.94 1.39 13.53
N SER A 379 14.14 2.65 13.93
CA SER A 379 14.31 3.05 15.34
C SER A 379 12.96 3.19 16.06
N ARG A 380 12.87 2.73 17.32
CA ARG A 380 11.72 3.03 18.20
C ARG A 380 11.59 4.54 18.43
N GLN A 381 10.35 5.02 18.67
CA GLN A 381 10.11 6.40 19.09
C GLN A 381 10.75 6.69 20.47
N PRO A 382 11.22 7.92 20.71
CA PRO A 382 11.57 8.35 22.06
C PRO A 382 10.31 8.45 22.94
N GLN A 383 10.42 8.00 24.19
CA GLN A 383 9.42 8.29 25.22
C GLN A 383 9.48 9.79 25.59
N PRO A 384 8.34 10.46 25.86
CA PRO A 384 8.36 11.82 26.40
C PRO A 384 8.96 11.84 27.81
N PRO A 385 9.57 12.97 28.24
CA PRO A 385 10.17 13.07 29.57
C PRO A 385 9.09 13.01 30.66
N GLY A 386 9.14 11.98 31.49
CA GLY A 386 8.26 11.84 32.65
C GLY A 386 8.50 12.94 33.68
N ARG A 387 7.43 13.61 34.12
CA ARG A 387 7.51 14.58 35.22
C ARG A 387 7.97 13.89 36.51
N ALA A 388 8.94 14.48 37.19
CA ALA A 388 9.36 14.00 38.50
C ALA A 388 8.22 14.18 39.54
N SER A 389 7.93 13.12 40.29
CA SER A 389 7.19 13.17 41.55
C SER A 389 8.04 12.58 42.66
N ARG A 390 7.95 13.14 43.87
CA ARG A 390 8.88 12.85 44.97
C ARG A 390 8.51 11.56 45.69
N GLN A 391 9.55 10.86 46.19
CA GLN A 391 9.40 9.74 47.12
C GLN A 391 8.64 10.16 48.40
N ARG A 392 7.82 9.25 48.93
CA ARG A 392 7.58 9.09 50.38
C ARG A 392 7.61 7.59 50.73
N HIS A 393 8.01 7.28 51.96
CA HIS A 393 8.29 5.93 52.45
C HIS A 393 7.06 5.22 53.04
N ALA A 394 7.26 3.94 53.41
CA ALA A 394 6.46 3.11 54.33
C ALA A 394 5.14 2.51 53.77
N SER A 395 4.69 1.31 54.18
CA SER A 395 5.36 0.22 54.91
C SER A 395 4.64 -1.13 54.74
N VAL A 396 5.26 -2.22 55.24
CA VAL A 396 4.87 -3.63 55.07
C VAL A 396 3.76 -4.09 56.05
N MET A 397 2.76 -4.88 55.61
CA MET A 397 2.27 -6.15 56.24
C MET A 397 0.80 -6.55 55.89
N ARG A 398 0.57 -7.87 55.68
CA ARG A 398 -0.61 -8.74 56.00
C ARG A 398 -2.04 -8.32 55.52
N ALA A 399 -2.80 -9.15 54.77
CA ALA A 399 -3.47 -10.44 55.08
C ALA A 399 -4.77 -10.30 55.94
N SER A 400 -5.86 -11.08 55.83
CA SER A 400 -6.33 -12.07 54.82
C SER A 400 -7.81 -12.50 55.07
N ARG A 401 -8.43 -13.25 54.12
CA ARG A 401 -9.70 -14.07 54.21
C ARG A 401 -11.10 -13.40 54.19
N GLN A 402 -11.86 -13.77 53.14
CA GLN A 402 -13.26 -14.29 53.05
C GLN A 402 -14.08 -14.62 54.33
N PRO A 403 -15.42 -14.90 54.25
CA PRO A 403 -16.53 -14.34 53.43
C PRO A 403 -17.88 -14.22 54.24
N GLN A 404 -19.08 -14.42 53.61
CA GLN A 404 -20.45 -14.58 54.19
C GLN A 404 -21.22 -13.27 54.57
N THR A 405 -22.57 -13.12 54.59
CA THR A 405 -23.75 -13.88 54.04
C THR A 405 -25.06 -13.03 54.04
N ALA A 406 -25.92 -13.25 53.02
CA ALA A 406 -27.41 -13.36 53.01
C ALA A 406 -28.38 -12.31 53.63
N GLY A 407 -29.59 -12.22 53.03
CA GLY A 407 -30.81 -11.56 53.56
C GLY A 407 -31.36 -10.39 52.72
N ALA A 408 -32.64 -10.24 52.33
CA ALA A 408 -33.68 -11.14 51.78
C ALA A 408 -35.13 -10.79 52.24
N SER A 409 -35.84 -9.92 51.50
CA SER A 409 -37.31 -9.81 51.40
C SER A 409 -37.66 -8.81 50.26
N VAL A 410 -38.63 -8.93 49.33
CA VAL A 410 -39.83 -9.76 49.08
C VAL A 410 -41.18 -9.09 49.42
N THR A 411 -41.84 -8.59 48.37
CA THR A 411 -43.30 -8.58 48.11
C THR A 411 -43.49 -8.52 46.58
N SER A 412 -43.81 -9.63 45.90
CA SER A 412 -45.17 -10.15 45.63
C SER A 412 -45.95 -9.34 44.58
N ALA A 413 -46.05 -9.76 43.32
CA ALA A 413 -46.98 -10.79 42.78
C ALA A 413 -48.18 -10.11 42.04
N SER A 414 -48.96 -10.72 41.13
CA SER A 414 -49.06 -12.14 40.75
C SER A 414 -49.76 -12.37 39.39
N ARG A 415 -49.29 -13.38 38.62
CA ARG A 415 -50.10 -14.43 37.93
C ARG A 415 -50.96 -14.02 36.69
N GLN A 416 -51.31 -14.89 35.71
CA GLN A 416 -50.92 -16.30 35.39
C GLN A 416 -51.35 -16.75 33.96
N ARG A 417 -50.56 -17.66 33.33
CA ARG A 417 -50.98 -18.85 32.51
C ARG A 417 -51.70 -18.63 31.15
N HIS A 418 -51.70 -19.58 30.18
CA HIS A 418 -50.86 -20.78 29.93
C HIS A 418 -50.84 -21.20 28.43
N ALA A 419 -50.14 -22.31 28.14
CA ALA A 419 -50.03 -23.10 26.89
C ALA A 419 -51.33 -23.31 26.06
N GLY A 420 -51.28 -23.76 24.78
CA GLY A 420 -50.16 -24.17 23.89
C GLY A 420 -50.61 -25.21 22.84
N VAL A 421 -49.70 -26.08 22.36
CA VAL A 421 -49.93 -27.41 21.69
C VAL A 421 -50.12 -27.50 20.14
N THR A 422 -49.13 -28.17 19.50
CA THR A 422 -49.07 -28.98 18.23
C THR A 422 -49.57 -28.53 16.84
N ALA A 423 -48.61 -28.23 15.95
CA ALA A 423 -48.16 -28.96 14.75
C ALA A 423 -49.04 -29.97 13.94
N ALA A 424 -49.15 -29.73 12.61
CA ALA A 424 -49.08 -30.67 11.46
C ALA A 424 -48.81 -29.82 10.19
N SER A 425 -48.00 -30.12 9.16
CA SER A 425 -47.49 -31.35 8.49
C SER A 425 -48.39 -31.92 7.37
N CYS A 426 -48.02 -31.68 6.10
CA CYS A 426 -48.34 -32.55 4.96
C CYS A 426 -47.30 -32.41 3.81
N LYS A 427 -47.18 -33.44 2.96
CA LYS A 427 -46.23 -33.56 1.82
C LYS A 427 -46.85 -34.38 0.67
N ARG A 428 -46.50 -34.03 -0.59
CA ARG A 428 -46.24 -34.85 -1.82
C ARG A 428 -46.40 -33.94 -3.06
N HIS A 429 -45.53 -33.94 -4.10
CA HIS A 429 -45.26 -34.97 -5.14
C HIS A 429 -46.53 -35.32 -5.97
N ALA A 430 -46.56 -35.29 -7.30
CA ALA A 430 -45.60 -34.88 -8.36
C ALA A 430 -46.40 -34.46 -9.64
N ASP A 431 -46.02 -34.53 -10.94
CA ASP A 431 -44.86 -35.07 -11.69
C ASP A 431 -44.79 -34.48 -13.14
N THR A 432 -43.79 -34.84 -13.96
CA THR A 432 -43.67 -34.60 -15.44
C THR A 432 -44.47 -35.65 -16.27
N PRO A 433 -44.60 -35.65 -17.65
CA PRO A 433 -43.75 -35.15 -18.77
C PRO A 433 -44.52 -34.23 -19.79
N PHE A 434 -44.18 -33.92 -21.08
CA PHE A 434 -43.53 -34.62 -22.21
C PHE A 434 -42.98 -33.66 -23.32
N LEU A 435 -42.14 -34.17 -24.25
CA LEU A 435 -41.65 -33.53 -25.50
C LEU A 435 -41.88 -34.47 -26.71
N PRO A 436 -42.23 -33.97 -27.92
CA PRO A 436 -41.23 -33.61 -28.96
C PRO A 436 -41.67 -32.30 -29.70
N SER A 437 -41.24 -31.86 -30.90
CA SER A 437 -40.32 -32.30 -32.00
C SER A 437 -39.68 -31.01 -32.63
N ALA A 438 -38.61 -30.95 -33.44
CA ALA A 438 -37.71 -31.84 -34.20
C ALA A 438 -37.80 -31.73 -35.75
N ALA A 439 -36.73 -31.17 -36.36
CA ALA A 439 -36.38 -31.11 -37.79
C ALA A 439 -37.21 -30.17 -38.72
N SER A 440 -36.72 -29.62 -39.85
CA SER A 440 -35.49 -29.94 -40.62
C SER A 440 -35.04 -28.84 -41.62
N ARG A 441 -33.75 -28.85 -42.02
CA ARG A 441 -33.18 -28.39 -43.33
C ARG A 441 -33.26 -26.89 -43.69
N ALA A 442 -32.52 -26.33 -44.66
CA ALA A 442 -31.12 -26.46 -45.15
C ALA A 442 -31.02 -25.77 -46.54
N ARG A 443 -30.03 -24.90 -46.77
CA ARG A 443 -29.50 -24.34 -48.05
C ARG A 443 -28.60 -23.13 -47.69
N ALA A 444 -27.50 -22.86 -48.40
CA ALA A 444 -26.78 -23.65 -49.42
C ALA A 444 -25.29 -23.30 -49.32
#